data_AF-A0A4D8Q4N6-F1
#
_entry.id   AF-A0A4D8Q4N6-F1
#
_cell.length_a   1.000
_cell.length_b   1.000
_cell.length_c   1.000
_cell.angle_alpha   90.00
_cell.angle_beta   90.00
_cell.angle_gamma   90.00
#
_symmetry.space_group_name_H-M   'P 1'
#
loop_
_entity.id
_entity.type
_entity.pdbx_description
1 polymer ?
#
loop_
_entity_poly.entity_id
_entity_poly.type
_entity_poly.pdbx_seq_one_letter_code
_entity_poly.pdbx_strand_id
1 'polypeptide(L)'
;MDESIILVSASVVGAVVNFGLLVVVWRQLLLNSEQVRIMRESYIADHERRKKQSTIEYVNSIREKYRPIVGRLEEKFGINHVINLSEIDENERRNIRELLSIIEHMAVGVETEVYDIDIVDRMSGSYFLRMRRILDPYISVSQSRSPNNYVEFDRMCDRIRAKRKIPNNVGKLTLPAEAHRVPA
;
A
#
# COMPACT_ATOMS: atom_id res chain seq x y z
N MET A 1 80.92 3.11 14.18
CA MET A 1 80.11 3.94 13.26
C MET A 1 79.08 3.09 12.49
N ASP A 2 79.26 1.78 12.35
CA ASP A 2 78.38 0.94 11.53
C ASP A 2 77.04 0.56 12.18
N GLU A 3 76.96 0.37 13.50
CA GLU A 3 75.72 -0.03 14.18
C GLU A 3 74.60 1.02 14.07
N SER A 4 74.95 2.32 14.11
CA SER A 4 73.98 3.40 13.94
C SER A 4 73.37 3.44 12.54
N ILE A 5 74.14 3.06 11.50
CA ILE A 5 73.67 3.03 10.11
C ILE A 5 72.70 1.85 9.92
N ILE A 6 73.00 0.69 10.53
CA ILE A 6 72.12 -0.48 10.50
C ILE A 6 70.79 -0.18 11.20
N LEU A 7 70.82 0.49 12.36
CA LEU A 7 69.61 0.85 13.09
C LEU A 7 68.72 1.83 12.31
N VAL A 8 69.33 2.86 11.71
CA VAL A 8 68.61 3.85 10.90
C VAL A 8 67.99 3.19 9.67
N SER A 9 68.73 2.37 8.93
CA SER A 9 68.21 1.68 7.75
C SER A 9 67.04 0.73 8.08
N ALA A 10 67.13 -0.02 9.18
CA ALA A 10 66.02 -0.87 9.65
C ALA A 10 64.76 -0.06 9.98
N SER A 11 64.91 1.10 10.63
CA SER A 11 63.77 1.98 10.95
C SER A 11 63.08 2.55 9.70
N VAL A 12 63.86 2.90 8.68
CA VAL A 12 63.34 3.41 7.40
C VAL A 12 62.57 2.32 6.66
N VAL A 13 63.10 1.10 6.58
CA VAL A 13 62.41 -0.03 5.95
C VAL A 13 61.08 -0.32 6.68
N GLY A 14 61.10 -0.33 8.02
CA GLY A 14 59.90 -0.52 8.83
C GLY A 14 58.83 0.55 8.57
N ALA A 15 59.22 1.82 8.45
CA ALA A 15 58.31 2.92 8.15
C ALA A 15 57.67 2.79 6.76
N VAL A 16 58.43 2.39 5.75
CA VAL A 16 57.93 2.18 4.38
C VAL A 16 56.92 1.03 4.33
N VAL A 17 57.20 -0.08 5.00
CA VAL A 17 56.27 -1.22 5.08
C VAL A 17 54.97 -0.81 5.78
N ASN A 18 55.05 -0.13 6.92
CA ASN A 18 53.87 0.36 7.64
C ASN A 18 53.04 1.33 6.79
N PHE A 19 53.70 2.24 6.08
CA PHE A 19 53.00 3.16 5.18
C PHE A 19 52.28 2.40 4.05
N GLY A 20 52.93 1.41 3.44
CA GLY A 20 52.31 0.55 2.44
C GLY A 20 51.07 -0.18 2.97
N LEU A 21 51.15 -0.74 4.18
CA LEU A 21 50.02 -1.38 4.86
C LEU A 21 48.88 -0.38 5.11
N LEU A 22 49.19 0.85 5.56
CA LEU A 22 48.17 1.88 5.76
C LEU A 22 47.45 2.25 4.46
N VAL A 23 48.16 2.35 3.33
CA VAL A 23 47.56 2.60 2.02
C VAL A 23 46.62 1.45 1.62
N VAL A 24 47.02 0.20 1.84
CA VAL A 24 46.19 -0.98 1.57
C VAL A 24 44.94 -0.99 2.44
N VAL A 25 45.08 -0.73 3.75
CA VAL A 25 43.95 -0.66 4.69
C VAL A 25 43.01 0.48 4.32
N TRP A 26 43.53 1.66 3.98
CA TRP A 26 42.73 2.80 3.53
C TRP A 26 41.94 2.46 2.27
N ARG A 27 42.59 1.85 1.29
CA ARG A 27 41.91 1.38 0.07
C ARG A 27 40.82 0.35 0.37
N GLN A 28 41.06 -0.58 1.29
CA GLN A 28 40.06 -1.57 1.69
C GLN A 28 38.85 -0.90 2.38
N LEU A 29 39.09 0.09 3.23
CA LEU A 29 38.01 0.87 3.88
C LEU A 29 37.16 1.62 2.84
N LEU A 30 37.79 2.22 1.84
CA LEU A 30 37.07 2.87 0.73
C LEU A 30 36.20 1.88 -0.02
N LEU A 31 36.73 0.72 -0.42
CA LEU A 31 35.96 -0.31 -1.13
C LEU A 31 34.79 -0.85 -0.29
N ASN A 32 35.00 -1.10 1.00
CA ASN A 32 33.95 -1.55 1.90
C ASN A 32 32.83 -0.52 2.04
N SER A 33 33.16 0.78 2.04
CA SER A 33 32.17 1.85 2.12
C SER A 33 31.25 1.89 0.88
N GLU A 34 31.81 1.65 -0.31
CA GLU A 34 31.04 1.57 -1.54
C GLU A 34 30.11 0.35 -1.56
N GLN A 35 30.60 -0.81 -1.09
CA GLN A 35 29.79 -2.02 -0.99
C GLN A 35 28.60 -1.85 -0.04
N VAL A 36 28.79 -1.20 1.11
CA VAL A 36 27.71 -0.91 2.05
C VAL A 36 26.65 -0.01 1.42
N ARG A 37 27.07 1.00 0.63
CA ARG A 37 26.13 1.86 -0.10
C ARG A 37 25.30 1.07 -1.11
N ILE A 38 25.95 0.26 -1.95
CA ILE A 38 25.27 -0.57 -2.95
C ILE A 38 24.33 -1.57 -2.27
N MET A 39 24.74 -2.17 -1.15
CA MET A 39 23.92 -3.10 -0.39
C MET A 39 22.69 -2.42 0.21
N ARG A 40 22.83 -1.19 0.70
CA ARG A 40 21.69 -0.42 1.22
C ARG A 40 20.69 -0.08 0.12
N GLU A 41 21.17 0.38 -1.03
CA GLU A 41 20.33 0.70 -2.18
C GLU A 41 19.61 -0.54 -2.72
N SER A 42 20.31 -1.68 -2.81
CA SER A 42 19.72 -2.94 -3.24
C SER A 42 18.69 -3.47 -2.25
N TYR A 43 18.93 -3.34 -0.95
CA TYR A 43 17.99 -3.75 0.10
C TYR A 43 16.70 -2.92 0.05
N ILE A 44 16.81 -1.60 -0.11
CA ILE A 44 15.64 -0.71 -0.25
C ILE A 44 14.85 -1.06 -1.52
N ALA A 45 15.55 -1.22 -2.65
CA ALA A 45 14.91 -1.58 -3.91
C ALA A 45 14.22 -2.96 -3.84
N ASP A 46 14.82 -3.93 -3.16
CA ASP A 46 14.24 -5.25 -2.96
C ASP A 46 13.02 -5.22 -2.03
N HIS A 47 13.10 -4.46 -0.93
CA HIS A 47 11.96 -4.25 -0.02
C HIS A 47 10.75 -3.66 -0.77
N GLU A 48 10.96 -2.63 -1.57
CA GLU A 48 9.92 -2.01 -2.40
C GLU A 48 9.31 -2.99 -3.41
N ARG A 49 10.12 -3.86 -4.02
CA ARG A 49 9.62 -4.90 -4.93
C ARG A 49 8.77 -5.92 -4.21
N ARG A 50 9.22 -6.43 -3.06
CA ARG A 50 8.48 -7.41 -2.25
C ARG A 50 7.16 -6.84 -1.74
N LYS A 51 7.16 -5.57 -1.31
CA LYS A 51 5.94 -4.85 -0.92
C LYS A 51 4.93 -4.79 -2.07
N LYS A 52 5.38 -4.45 -3.29
CA LYS A 52 4.51 -4.42 -4.48
C LYS A 52 4.00 -5.81 -4.85
N GLN A 53 4.87 -6.81 -4.86
CA GLN A 53 4.50 -8.19 -5.18
C GLN A 53 3.47 -8.75 -4.19
N SER A 54 3.74 -8.63 -2.88
CA SER A 54 2.81 -9.08 -1.83
C SER A 54 1.47 -8.33 -1.89
N THR A 55 1.48 -7.05 -2.26
CA THR A 55 0.24 -6.28 -2.49
C THR A 55 -0.56 -6.86 -3.65
N ILE A 56 0.09 -7.14 -4.79
CA ILE A 56 -0.58 -7.74 -5.98
C ILE A 56 -1.17 -9.10 -5.63
N GLU A 57 -0.39 -9.97 -4.99
CA GLU A 57 -0.82 -11.30 -4.57
C GLU A 57 -2.00 -11.23 -3.61
N TYR A 58 -1.94 -10.34 -2.62
CA TYR A 58 -3.02 -10.14 -1.67
C TYR A 58 -4.28 -9.62 -2.33
N VAL A 59 -4.19 -8.57 -3.17
CA VAL A 59 -5.33 -8.01 -3.93
C VAL A 59 -5.98 -9.07 -4.80
N ASN A 60 -5.20 -9.91 -5.48
CA ASN A 60 -5.74 -11.01 -6.28
C ASN A 60 -6.48 -12.04 -5.41
N SER A 61 -5.90 -12.41 -4.26
CA SER A 61 -6.50 -13.39 -3.35
C SER A 61 -7.82 -12.90 -2.74
N ILE A 62 -7.94 -11.60 -2.42
CA ILE A 62 -9.19 -11.06 -1.87
C ILE A 62 -10.25 -10.89 -2.96
N ARG A 63 -9.84 -10.60 -4.21
CA ARG A 63 -10.74 -10.43 -5.35
C ARG A 63 -11.55 -11.68 -5.63
N GLU A 64 -10.92 -12.84 -5.51
CA GLU A 64 -11.61 -14.13 -5.64
C GLU A 64 -12.69 -14.31 -4.57
N LYS A 65 -12.44 -13.83 -3.35
CA LYS A 65 -13.37 -13.95 -2.21
C LYS A 65 -14.56 -13.00 -2.31
N TYR A 66 -14.33 -11.73 -2.65
CA TYR A 66 -15.42 -10.75 -2.66
C TYR A 66 -16.24 -10.76 -3.95
N ARG A 67 -15.69 -11.20 -5.09
CA ARG A 67 -16.42 -11.22 -6.37
C ARG A 67 -17.77 -11.93 -6.29
N PRO A 68 -17.93 -13.14 -5.69
CA PRO A 68 -19.23 -13.76 -5.56
C PRO A 68 -20.18 -13.00 -4.63
N ILE A 69 -19.67 -12.41 -3.54
CA ILE A 69 -20.48 -11.59 -2.63
C ILE A 69 -21.04 -10.38 -3.37
N VAL A 70 -20.19 -9.70 -4.13
CA VAL A 70 -20.54 -8.49 -4.87
C VAL A 70 -21.47 -8.80 -6.02
N GLY A 71 -21.26 -9.92 -6.73
CA GLY A 71 -22.19 -10.38 -7.76
C GLY A 71 -23.61 -10.56 -7.20
N ARG A 72 -23.76 -11.19 -6.03
CA ARG A 72 -25.06 -11.34 -5.35
C ARG A 72 -25.69 -9.99 -4.96
N LEU A 73 -24.87 -9.06 -4.45
CA LEU A 73 -25.35 -7.71 -4.10
C LEU A 73 -25.76 -6.91 -5.34
N GLU A 74 -24.99 -6.99 -6.42
CA GLU A 74 -25.28 -6.32 -7.69
C GLU A 74 -26.52 -6.91 -8.38
N GLU A 75 -26.74 -8.22 -8.29
CA GLU A 75 -27.95 -8.87 -8.81
C GLU A 75 -29.21 -8.40 -8.08
N LYS A 76 -29.14 -8.24 -6.75
CA LYS A 76 -30.31 -7.84 -5.95
C LYS A 76 -30.59 -6.34 -5.99
N PHE A 77 -29.57 -5.51 -5.80
CA PHE A 77 -29.74 -4.06 -5.65
C PHE A 77 -29.47 -3.30 -6.94
N GLY A 78 -28.81 -3.92 -7.93
CA GLY A 78 -28.40 -3.27 -9.17
C GLY A 78 -27.03 -2.61 -9.08
N ILE A 79 -26.35 -2.51 -10.22
CA ILE A 79 -25.03 -1.90 -10.32
C ILE A 79 -25.17 -0.38 -10.05
N ASN A 80 -24.57 0.09 -8.96
CA ASN A 80 -24.54 1.49 -8.48
C ASN A 80 -25.69 1.97 -7.59
N HIS A 81 -26.63 1.13 -7.16
CA HIS A 81 -27.60 1.55 -6.16
C HIS A 81 -26.97 1.59 -4.77
N VAL A 82 -27.22 2.68 -4.06
CA VAL A 82 -26.91 2.78 -2.62
C VAL A 82 -27.82 1.79 -1.91
N ILE A 83 -27.25 0.97 -1.03
CA ILE A 83 -28.01 -0.12 -0.40
C ILE A 83 -29.06 0.46 0.55
N ASN A 84 -30.31 0.06 0.36
CA ASN A 84 -31.39 0.38 1.28
C ASN A 84 -31.41 -0.63 2.45
N LEU A 85 -31.13 -0.15 3.67
CA LEU A 85 -31.02 -1.01 4.85
C LEU A 85 -32.30 -1.80 5.19
N SER A 86 -33.47 -1.32 4.77
CA SER A 86 -34.75 -2.01 5.03
C SER A 86 -34.95 -3.25 4.16
N GLU A 87 -34.22 -3.37 3.04
CA GLU A 87 -34.35 -4.46 2.08
C GLU A 87 -33.31 -5.57 2.29
N ILE A 88 -32.39 -5.37 3.25
CA ILE A 88 -31.31 -6.30 3.58
C ILE A 88 -31.82 -7.37 4.54
N ASP A 89 -31.76 -8.63 4.12
CA ASP A 89 -31.99 -9.76 5.01
C ASP A 89 -30.76 -10.12 5.87
N GLU A 90 -30.89 -11.04 6.83
CA GLU A 90 -29.77 -11.37 7.72
C GLU A 90 -28.61 -12.07 6.98
N ASN A 91 -28.89 -12.78 5.89
CA ASN A 91 -27.85 -13.44 5.09
C ASN A 91 -27.03 -12.41 4.31
N GLU A 92 -27.67 -11.40 3.75
CA GLU A 92 -27.03 -10.27 3.07
C GLU A 92 -26.26 -9.39 4.05
N ARG A 93 -26.82 -9.14 5.23
CA ARG A 93 -26.12 -8.45 6.31
C ARG A 93 -24.82 -9.17 6.68
N ARG A 94 -24.84 -10.51 6.71
CA ARG A 94 -23.65 -11.33 6.93
C ARG A 94 -22.65 -11.19 5.78
N ASN A 95 -23.11 -11.30 4.54
CA ASN A 95 -22.27 -11.12 3.34
C ASN A 95 -21.61 -9.73 3.29
N ILE A 96 -22.35 -8.66 3.60
CA ILE A 96 -21.83 -7.28 3.66
C ILE A 96 -20.77 -7.16 4.76
N ARG A 97 -21.01 -7.75 5.93
CA ARG A 97 -20.05 -7.73 7.04
C ARG A 97 -18.77 -8.46 6.67
N GLU A 98 -18.87 -9.63 6.02
CA GLU A 98 -17.72 -10.40 5.55
C GLU A 98 -16.92 -9.62 4.50
N LEU A 99 -17.61 -9.02 3.53
CA LEU A 99 -17.00 -8.13 2.54
C LEU A 99 -16.24 -6.98 3.18
N LEU A 100 -16.89 -6.24 4.09
CA LEU A 100 -16.27 -5.12 4.80
C LEU A 100 -15.11 -5.57 5.67
N SER A 101 -15.18 -6.75 6.30
CA SER A 101 -14.07 -7.28 7.09
C SER A 101 -12.83 -7.57 6.23
N ILE A 102 -13.02 -8.10 5.02
CA ILE A 102 -11.91 -8.35 4.07
C ILE A 102 -11.29 -7.02 3.62
N ILE A 103 -12.14 -6.05 3.27
CA ILE A 103 -11.69 -4.73 2.83
C ILE A 103 -10.97 -4.00 3.97
N GLU A 104 -11.49 -4.06 5.20
CA GLU A 104 -10.86 -3.45 6.37
C GLU A 104 -9.49 -4.05 6.66
N HIS A 105 -9.34 -5.37 6.57
CA HIS A 105 -8.04 -6.01 6.75
C HIS A 105 -7.01 -5.56 5.69
N MET A 106 -7.44 -5.39 4.44
CA MET A 106 -6.58 -4.81 3.42
C MET A 106 -6.22 -3.35 3.75
N ALA A 107 -7.20 -2.56 4.19
CA ALA A 107 -7.02 -1.16 4.53
C ALA A 107 -6.03 -0.98 5.70
N VAL A 108 -6.12 -1.81 6.74
CA VAL A 108 -5.13 -1.87 7.82
C VAL A 108 -3.73 -2.08 7.25
N GLY A 109 -3.54 -3.06 6.36
CA GLY A 109 -2.22 -3.31 5.76
C GLY A 109 -1.69 -2.14 4.92
N VAL A 110 -2.58 -1.34 4.31
CA VAL A 110 -2.22 -0.12 3.58
C VAL A 110 -1.86 1.03 4.53
N GLU A 111 -2.59 1.19 5.63
CA GLU A 111 -2.34 2.22 6.64
C GLU A 111 -1.08 1.92 7.47
N THR A 112 -0.73 0.65 7.67
CA THR A 112 0.53 0.23 8.31
C THR A 112 1.70 0.11 7.32
N GLU A 113 1.55 0.58 6.08
CA GLU A 113 2.57 0.54 5.02
C GLU A 113 3.10 -0.86 4.65
N VAL A 114 2.39 -1.93 5.04
CA VAL A 114 2.70 -3.31 4.63
C VAL A 114 2.34 -3.51 3.16
N TYR A 115 1.27 -2.84 2.70
CA TYR A 115 0.84 -2.83 1.31
C TYR A 115 1.08 -1.48 0.64
N ASP A 116 1.31 -1.51 -0.67
CA ASP A 116 1.56 -0.34 -1.49
C ASP A 116 0.22 0.26 -1.98
N ILE A 117 -0.09 1.46 -1.50
CA ILE A 117 -1.31 2.20 -1.88
C ILE A 117 -1.36 2.54 -3.38
N ASP A 118 -0.23 2.77 -4.05
CA ASP A 118 -0.20 3.00 -5.50
C ASP A 118 -0.66 1.77 -6.27
N ILE A 119 -0.23 0.59 -5.83
CA ILE A 119 -0.66 -0.67 -6.44
C ILE A 119 -2.14 -0.91 -6.18
N VAL A 120 -2.61 -0.73 -4.94
CA VAL A 120 -4.03 -0.86 -4.59
C VAL A 120 -4.89 0.10 -5.42
N ASP A 121 -4.47 1.36 -5.55
CA ASP A 121 -5.18 2.36 -6.35
C ASP A 121 -5.30 1.97 -7.83
N ARG A 122 -4.17 1.56 -8.43
CA ARG A 122 -4.12 1.18 -9.85
C ARG A 122 -4.91 -0.09 -10.14
N MET A 123 -4.93 -1.05 -9.24
CA MET A 123 -5.64 -2.33 -9.43
C MET A 123 -7.13 -2.25 -9.10
N SER A 124 -7.50 -1.51 -8.05
CA SER A 124 -8.86 -1.58 -7.49
C SER A 124 -9.35 -0.29 -6.83
N GLY A 125 -8.64 0.84 -6.99
CA GLY A 125 -9.01 2.09 -6.33
C GLY A 125 -10.42 2.59 -6.68
N SER A 126 -10.80 2.57 -7.97
CA SER A 126 -12.16 2.97 -8.40
C SER A 126 -13.24 2.07 -7.81
N TYR A 127 -12.90 0.79 -7.64
CA TYR A 127 -13.80 -0.20 -7.09
C TYR A 127 -14.03 0.05 -5.59
N PHE A 128 -12.97 0.30 -4.82
CA PHE A 128 -13.08 0.64 -3.39
C PHE A 128 -13.86 1.93 -3.16
N LEU A 129 -13.60 2.99 -3.93
CA LEU A 129 -14.36 4.23 -3.83
C LEU A 129 -15.86 4.03 -4.12
N ARG A 130 -16.18 3.24 -5.15
CA ARG A 130 -17.57 2.89 -5.48
C ARG A 130 -18.21 2.08 -4.35
N MET A 131 -17.50 1.08 -3.85
CA MET A 131 -17.98 0.21 -2.79
C MET A 131 -18.26 0.99 -1.51
N ARG A 132 -17.36 1.92 -1.14
CA ARG A 132 -17.52 2.79 0.01
C ARG A 132 -18.81 3.62 -0.06
N ARG A 133 -19.13 4.14 -1.26
CA ARG A 133 -20.37 4.89 -1.51
C ARG A 133 -21.61 4.00 -1.40
N ILE A 134 -21.56 2.80 -1.99
CA ILE A 134 -22.70 1.85 -1.98
C ILE A 134 -23.01 1.38 -0.56
N LEU A 135 -21.98 1.08 0.23
CA LEU A 135 -22.09 0.57 1.60
C LEU A 135 -22.19 1.67 2.67
N ASP A 136 -22.22 2.95 2.27
CA ASP A 136 -22.23 4.08 3.21
C ASP A 136 -23.37 4.03 4.25
N PRO A 137 -24.62 3.68 3.89
CA PRO A 137 -25.68 3.56 4.89
C PRO A 137 -25.39 2.49 5.94
N TYR A 138 -24.81 1.37 5.52
CA TYR A 138 -24.46 0.27 6.42
C TYR A 138 -23.30 0.66 7.35
N ILE A 139 -22.25 1.26 6.78
CA ILE A 139 -21.08 1.73 7.53
C ILE A 139 -21.52 2.77 8.57
N SER A 140 -22.37 3.72 8.18
CA SER A 140 -22.89 4.75 9.08
C SER A 140 -23.66 4.18 10.28
N VAL A 141 -24.52 3.18 10.06
CA VAL A 141 -25.23 2.49 11.16
C VAL A 141 -24.29 1.64 12.02
N SER A 142 -23.24 1.07 11.42
CA SER A 142 -22.21 0.34 12.18
C SER A 142 -21.39 1.30 13.06
N GLN A 143 -21.01 2.45 12.52
CA GLN A 143 -20.22 3.49 13.19
C GLN A 143 -21.00 4.20 14.30
N SER A 144 -22.33 4.35 14.17
CA SER A 144 -23.15 4.88 15.26
C SER A 144 -23.17 3.98 16.50
N ARG A 145 -22.90 2.68 16.35
CA ARG A 145 -22.75 1.72 17.45
C ARG A 145 -21.31 1.63 17.97
N SER A 146 -20.34 1.73 17.07
CA SER A 146 -18.91 1.68 17.39
C SER A 146 -18.17 2.59 16.41
N PRO A 147 -17.75 3.80 16.82
CA PRO A 147 -17.14 4.80 15.93
C PRO A 147 -15.90 4.32 15.17
N ASN A 148 -15.22 3.30 15.70
CA ASN A 148 -14.00 2.75 15.09
C ASN A 148 -14.28 1.72 13.99
N ASN A 149 -15.54 1.36 13.74
CA ASN A 149 -15.86 0.37 12.71
C ASN A 149 -15.55 0.93 11.32
N TYR A 150 -14.72 0.19 10.57
CA TYR A 150 -14.37 0.48 9.18
C TYR A 150 -13.61 1.80 8.96
N VAL A 151 -12.93 2.30 9.99
CA VAL A 151 -12.19 3.57 9.94
C VAL A 151 -10.98 3.47 9.03
N GLU A 152 -10.33 2.29 8.95
CA GLU A 152 -9.17 2.14 8.08
C GLU A 152 -9.60 2.11 6.62
N PHE A 153 -10.75 1.50 6.31
CA PHE A 153 -11.32 1.59 4.97
C PHE A 153 -11.65 3.04 4.55
N ASP A 154 -12.19 3.84 5.45
CA ASP A 154 -12.41 5.28 5.23
C ASP A 154 -11.09 6.00 4.90
N ARG A 155 -10.06 5.84 5.72
CA ARG A 155 -8.74 6.47 5.52
C ARG A 155 -8.09 6.03 4.20
N MET A 156 -8.14 4.74 3.89
CA MET A 156 -7.62 4.21 2.62
C MET A 156 -8.33 4.87 1.44
N CYS A 157 -9.65 5.01 1.50
CA CYS A 157 -10.43 5.69 0.45
C CYS A 157 -10.07 7.17 0.32
N ASP A 158 -9.83 7.88 1.43
CA ASP A 158 -9.39 9.28 1.41
C ASP A 158 -8.00 9.45 0.79
N ARG A 159 -7.06 8.55 1.10
CA ARG A 159 -5.74 8.53 0.45
C ARG A 159 -5.86 8.29 -1.06
N ILE A 160 -6.71 7.37 -1.49
CA ILE A 160 -6.99 7.14 -2.92
C ILE A 160 -7.53 8.41 -3.58
N ARG A 161 -8.53 9.08 -2.97
CA ARG A 161 -9.09 10.34 -3.51
C ARG A 161 -8.04 11.43 -3.61
N ALA A 162 -7.23 11.61 -2.57
CA ALA A 162 -6.15 12.58 -2.52
C ALA A 162 -5.13 12.36 -3.64
N LYS A 163 -4.71 11.10 -3.86
CA LYS A 163 -3.79 10.73 -4.95
C LYS A 163 -4.37 11.03 -6.34
N ARG A 164 -5.67 10.80 -6.54
CA ARG A 164 -6.36 11.04 -7.81
C ARG A 164 -6.76 12.50 -8.04
N LYS A 165 -6.57 13.39 -7.06
CA LYS A 165 -7.07 14.78 -7.07
C LYS A 165 -8.59 14.86 -7.33
N ILE A 166 -9.36 13.86 -6.91
CA ILE A 166 -10.82 13.87 -7.03
C ILE A 166 -11.36 14.69 -5.85
N PRO A 167 -12.00 15.85 -6.05
CA PRO A 167 -12.58 16.63 -4.95
C PRO A 167 -13.72 15.85 -4.26
N ASN A 168 -13.81 15.94 -2.93
CA ASN A 168 -14.76 15.22 -2.07
C ASN A 168 -16.27 15.53 -2.34
N ASN A 169 -16.61 16.33 -3.36
CA ASN A 169 -17.97 16.84 -3.63
C ASN A 169 -18.79 16.01 -4.64
N VAL A 170 -18.38 14.80 -5.01
CA VAL A 170 -19.15 13.94 -5.95
C VAL A 170 -20.40 13.30 -5.31
N GLY A 171 -20.79 13.73 -4.10
CA GLY A 171 -22.07 13.40 -3.45
C GLY A 171 -23.29 14.18 -3.99
N LYS A 172 -23.10 15.09 -4.96
CA LYS A 172 -24.20 15.78 -5.67
C LYS A 172 -24.08 15.64 -7.18
N LEU A 173 -23.94 14.41 -7.68
CA LEU A 173 -24.36 14.15 -9.06
C LEU A 173 -25.89 14.13 -9.05
N THR A 174 -26.51 15.29 -9.19
CA THR A 174 -27.86 15.37 -9.77
C THR A 174 -27.76 14.65 -11.11
N LEU A 175 -28.35 13.45 -11.20
CA LEU A 175 -28.59 12.80 -12.47
C LEU A 175 -29.30 13.84 -13.37
N PRO A 176 -28.79 14.14 -14.57
CA PRO A 176 -29.51 15.02 -15.48
C PRO A 176 -30.88 14.40 -15.74
N ALA A 177 -31.94 15.15 -15.47
CA ALA A 177 -33.33 14.74 -15.58
C ALA A 177 -33.80 14.54 -17.05
N GLU A 178 -32.89 14.34 -18.00
CA GLU A 178 -33.18 14.36 -19.45
C GLU A 178 -32.72 13.09 -20.18
N ALA A 179 -32.96 11.91 -19.59
CA ALA A 179 -32.87 10.63 -20.31
C ALA A 179 -34.26 10.09 -20.73
N HIS A 180 -35.22 10.98 -20.94
CA HIS A 180 -36.51 10.63 -21.54
C HIS A 180 -36.82 11.56 -22.71
N ARG A 181 -36.36 11.15 -23.89
CA ARG A 181 -37.03 11.30 -25.19
C ARG A 181 -36.20 10.56 -26.23
N VAL A 182 -36.56 9.29 -26.46
CA VAL A 182 -36.33 8.65 -27.76
C VAL A 182 -37.63 8.86 -28.53
N PRO A 183 -37.68 9.69 -29.58
CA PRO A 183 -38.86 9.77 -30.44
C PRO A 183 -39.01 8.48 -31.25
N ALA A 184 -40.28 8.10 -31.47
CA ALA A 184 -40.75 6.90 -32.14
C ALA A 184 -40.33 6.81 -33.62
#